data_AF-A0A2N1RJV4-F1
#
_entry.id   AF-A0A2N1RJV4-F1
#
_cell.length_a   1.000
_cell.length_b   1.000
_cell.length_c   1.000
_cell.angle_alpha   90.00
_cell.angle_beta   90.00
_cell.angle_gamma   90.00
#
_symmetry.space_group_name_H-M   'P 1'
#
loop_
_entity.id
_entity.type
_entity.pdbx_description
1 polymer ?
#
loop_
_entity_poly.entity_id
_entity_poly.type
_entity_poly.pdbx_seq_one_letter_code
_entity_poly.pdbx_strand_id
1 'polypeptide(L)'
;MEQTLSYVLVTPYTVAKSRTGGVIARLLSRVDLELVGAQMLAPDEAFATEYATHLRGQTDPANPQAGELLARYAEQNLGPSGGRRHRTLFLLFRGENPCRKLSDICGALYPRNLSVESMTGETIRDTYADLIFDHEDPSKVTYFEPAVLTPRTQQWADMNLRIFAKRLPLEPNIVQNMVYPHPQKIERTLVIIKPDNWKYASSKPGTIIDMFSRTGLRIVGIKLHRMSVSEALDFYGPVKDVLKRKLAPAFGHKAKEMLESEFKFSLSSATEKAITESFGCEYAEDQFEQIIEFMSGVRPKQCPLEELHQPGTVKCMIMVYEGENALKKIRDVLGPTDPLQAPGGTVRREFGSNIMVNTAHASDSVESAQREMGIVRIEENPCGAIIKSYLSMLGN
;
A
#
# COMPACT_ATOMS: atom_id res chain seq x y z
N MET A 1 20.18 -18.38 5.35
CA MET A 1 19.00 -19.09 5.90
C MET A 1 17.91 -19.10 4.84
N GLU A 2 17.04 -20.11 4.84
CA GLU A 2 16.00 -20.28 3.82
C GLU A 2 14.94 -19.18 3.92
N GLN A 3 14.65 -18.52 2.80
CA GLN A 3 13.66 -17.44 2.70
C GLN A 3 12.31 -18.06 2.34
N THR A 4 11.31 -17.95 3.21
CA THR A 4 9.97 -18.49 2.97
C THR A 4 8.93 -17.38 2.85
N LEU A 5 7.70 -17.75 2.46
CA LEU A 5 6.58 -16.84 2.39
C LEU A 5 5.57 -17.10 3.51
N SER A 6 4.94 -16.03 3.97
CA SER A 6 3.73 -16.08 4.79
C SER A 6 2.86 -14.86 4.49
N TYR A 7 1.67 -14.80 5.08
CA TYR A 7 0.71 -13.76 4.76
C TYR A 7 -0.07 -13.30 5.98
N VAL A 8 -0.60 -12.09 5.88
CA VAL A 8 -1.65 -11.58 6.77
C VAL A 8 -2.85 -11.23 5.91
N LEU A 9 -4.01 -11.81 6.25
CA LEU A 9 -5.29 -11.48 5.64
C LEU A 9 -6.08 -10.60 6.62
N VAL A 10 -6.22 -9.32 6.30
CA VAL A 10 -6.97 -8.35 7.12
C VAL A 10 -8.46 -8.53 6.87
N THR A 11 -9.21 -8.75 7.93
CA THR A 11 -10.62 -9.15 7.82
C THR A 11 -11.51 -8.06 7.22
N PRO A 12 -12.68 -8.43 6.66
CA PRO A 12 -13.59 -7.45 6.11
C PRO A 12 -14.11 -6.43 7.09
N TYR A 13 -14.35 -6.81 8.34
CA TYR A 13 -14.73 -5.87 9.38
C TYR A 13 -13.61 -4.85 9.64
N THR A 14 -12.37 -5.31 9.74
CA THR A 14 -11.20 -4.43 9.94
C THR A 14 -10.98 -3.47 8.78
N VAL A 15 -11.15 -3.94 7.54
CA VAL A 15 -11.12 -3.09 6.33
C VAL A 15 -12.29 -2.09 6.34
N ALA A 16 -13.51 -2.53 6.68
CA ALA A 16 -14.70 -1.68 6.69
C ALA A 16 -14.67 -0.60 7.78
N LYS A 17 -14.04 -0.89 8.92
CA LYS A 17 -13.81 0.07 10.01
C LYS A 17 -12.58 0.96 9.80
N SER A 18 -11.99 0.96 8.60
CA SER A 18 -10.84 1.81 8.27
C SER A 18 -9.59 1.55 9.13
N ARG A 19 -9.48 0.37 9.77
CA ARG A 19 -8.36 0.01 10.66
C ARG A 19 -7.11 -0.48 9.90
N THR A 20 -7.19 -0.56 8.58
CA THR A 20 -6.12 -1.07 7.69
C THR A 20 -4.78 -0.36 7.88
N GLY A 21 -4.78 0.98 7.99
CA GLY A 21 -3.55 1.74 8.20
C GLY A 21 -2.84 1.37 9.49
N GLY A 22 -3.59 1.30 10.60
CA GLY A 22 -3.07 0.90 11.90
C GLY A 22 -2.56 -0.55 11.97
N VAL A 23 -3.14 -1.46 11.18
CA VAL A 23 -2.64 -2.84 11.02
C VAL A 23 -1.31 -2.84 10.26
N ILE A 24 -1.25 -2.18 9.10
CA ILE A 24 -0.04 -2.08 8.27
C ILE A 24 1.10 -1.41 9.04
N ALA A 25 0.80 -0.34 9.80
CA ALA A 25 1.78 0.38 10.60
C ALA A 25 2.45 -0.54 11.63
N ARG A 26 1.67 -1.39 12.31
CA ARG A 26 2.20 -2.37 13.29
C ARG A 26 3.02 -3.46 12.62
N LEU A 27 2.56 -3.99 11.48
CA LEU A 27 3.28 -5.02 10.74
C LEU A 27 4.64 -4.49 10.24
N LEU A 28 4.67 -3.32 9.60
CA LEU A 28 5.88 -2.79 8.95
C LEU A 28 6.90 -2.17 9.90
N SER A 29 6.51 -1.79 11.12
CA SER A 29 7.43 -1.18 12.10
C SER A 29 8.15 -2.18 13.01
N ARG A 30 7.61 -3.40 13.15
CA ARG A 30 8.06 -4.37 14.17
C ARG A 30 8.65 -5.64 13.60
N VAL A 31 8.73 -5.75 12.28
CA VAL A 31 9.16 -6.98 11.62
C VAL A 31 10.27 -6.74 10.62
N ASP A 32 11.32 -7.56 10.71
CA ASP A 32 12.32 -7.71 9.66
C ASP A 32 11.83 -8.79 8.66
N LEU A 33 10.81 -8.42 7.90
CA LEU A 33 10.26 -9.16 6.76
C LEU A 33 10.00 -8.17 5.62
N GLU A 34 10.23 -8.61 4.40
CA GLU A 34 9.89 -7.83 3.23
C GLU A 34 8.40 -7.99 2.88
N LEU A 35 7.64 -6.89 2.84
CA LEU A 35 6.35 -6.87 2.15
C LEU A 35 6.59 -6.98 0.63
N VAL A 36 6.23 -8.12 0.05
CA VAL A 36 6.46 -8.46 -1.37
C VAL A 36 5.18 -8.41 -2.21
N GLY A 37 4.01 -8.35 -1.58
CA GLY A 37 2.74 -8.29 -2.29
C GLY A 37 1.61 -7.75 -1.43
N ALA A 38 0.65 -7.10 -2.08
CA ALA A 38 -0.62 -6.71 -1.48
C ALA A 38 -1.72 -6.77 -2.53
N GLN A 39 -2.89 -7.28 -2.18
CA GLN A 39 -4.05 -7.34 -3.07
C GLN A 39 -5.35 -7.16 -2.27
N MET A 40 -6.25 -6.33 -2.80
CA MET A 40 -7.62 -6.23 -2.28
C MET A 40 -8.43 -7.31 -2.96
N LEU A 41 -9.15 -8.10 -2.17
CA LEU A 41 -9.92 -9.25 -2.64
C LEU A 41 -11.35 -9.11 -2.18
N ALA A 42 -12.26 -9.83 -2.83
CA ALA A 42 -13.58 -10.03 -2.29
C ALA A 42 -14.00 -11.49 -2.44
N PRO A 43 -13.54 -12.43 -1.61
CA PRO A 43 -13.74 -13.87 -1.83
C PRO A 43 -15.17 -14.27 -2.20
N ASP A 44 -15.32 -15.22 -3.11
CA ASP A 44 -16.59 -15.90 -3.35
C ASP A 44 -16.84 -16.99 -2.28
N GLU A 45 -18.02 -17.60 -2.30
CA GLU A 45 -18.40 -18.64 -1.34
C GLU A 45 -17.49 -19.87 -1.42
N ALA A 46 -17.11 -20.26 -2.64
CA ALA A 46 -16.23 -21.40 -2.86
C ALA A 46 -14.84 -21.18 -2.26
N PHE A 47 -14.26 -19.99 -2.42
CA PHE A 47 -12.98 -19.62 -1.83
C PHE A 47 -13.09 -19.54 -0.30
N ALA A 48 -14.11 -18.87 0.24
CA ALA A 48 -14.31 -18.79 1.69
C ALA A 48 -14.42 -20.18 2.34
N THR A 49 -15.17 -21.09 1.73
CA THR A 49 -15.35 -22.48 2.21
C THR A 49 -14.08 -23.31 2.13
N GLU A 50 -13.35 -23.23 1.00
CA GLU A 50 -12.07 -23.93 0.82
C GLU A 50 -11.04 -23.46 1.86
N TYR A 51 -10.96 -22.15 2.10
CA TYR A 51 -10.06 -21.58 3.10
C TYR A 51 -10.48 -21.93 4.54
N ALA A 52 -11.77 -21.88 4.86
CA ALA A 52 -12.30 -22.28 6.17
C ALA A 52 -12.00 -23.75 6.50
N THR A 53 -12.12 -24.64 5.51
CA THR A 53 -11.79 -26.06 5.66
C THR A 53 -10.33 -26.25 6.08
N HIS A 54 -9.40 -25.50 5.48
CA HIS A 54 -8.00 -25.51 5.88
C HIS A 54 -7.77 -24.91 7.27
N LEU A 55 -8.51 -23.87 7.66
CA LEU A 55 -8.44 -23.29 9.01
C LEU A 55 -8.86 -24.29 10.10
N ARG A 56 -9.91 -25.10 9.87
CA ARG A 56 -10.33 -26.16 10.82
C ARG A 56 -9.24 -27.19 11.06
N GLY A 57 -8.49 -27.53 10.01
CA GLY A 57 -7.38 -28.47 10.11
C GLY A 57 -6.23 -27.98 10.98
N GLN A 58 -6.12 -26.67 11.23
CA GLN A 58 -5.04 -26.10 12.03
C GLN A 58 -5.23 -26.43 13.51
N THR A 59 -4.59 -27.49 13.98
CA THR A 59 -4.54 -27.85 15.39
C THR A 59 -3.53 -26.97 16.13
N ASP A 60 -3.99 -26.24 17.14
CA ASP A 60 -3.15 -25.57 18.12
C ASP A 60 -3.32 -26.28 19.47
N PRO A 61 -2.32 -27.03 19.96
CA PRO A 61 -2.40 -27.67 21.28
C PRO A 61 -2.67 -26.68 22.42
N ALA A 62 -2.22 -25.42 22.27
CA ALA A 62 -2.48 -24.37 23.24
C ALA A 62 -3.88 -23.74 23.09
N ASN A 63 -4.58 -23.97 21.97
CA ASN A 63 -5.97 -23.56 21.79
C ASN A 63 -6.71 -24.49 20.80
N PRO A 64 -7.25 -25.61 21.29
CA PRO A 64 -7.92 -26.59 20.42
C PRO A 64 -9.14 -26.04 19.65
N GLN A 65 -9.78 -24.97 20.16
CA GLN A 65 -10.95 -24.36 19.53
C GLN A 65 -10.61 -23.27 18.51
N ALA A 66 -9.35 -22.83 18.43
CA ALA A 66 -8.94 -21.74 17.55
C ALA A 66 -9.26 -22.01 16.08
N GLY A 67 -8.91 -23.20 15.57
CA GLY A 67 -9.15 -23.57 14.18
C GLY A 67 -10.63 -23.49 13.79
N GLU A 68 -11.50 -24.02 14.65
CA GLU A 68 -12.95 -23.99 14.44
C GLU A 68 -13.53 -22.57 14.49
N LEU A 69 -13.11 -21.75 15.46
CA LEU A 69 -13.56 -20.35 15.54
C LEU A 69 -13.15 -19.54 14.30
N LEU A 70 -11.91 -19.67 13.85
CA LEU A 70 -11.43 -18.98 12.64
C LEU A 70 -12.14 -19.48 11.38
N ALA A 71 -12.39 -20.78 11.28
CA ALA A 71 -13.10 -21.35 10.14
C ALA A 71 -14.55 -20.86 10.07
N ARG A 72 -15.27 -20.87 11.20
CA ARG A 72 -16.62 -20.31 11.28
C ARG A 72 -16.64 -18.83 10.92
N TYR A 73 -15.66 -18.06 11.41
CA TYR A 73 -15.52 -16.66 11.02
C TYR A 73 -15.34 -16.52 9.50
N ALA A 74 -14.45 -17.33 8.90
CA ALA A 74 -14.17 -17.29 7.47
C ALA A 74 -15.42 -17.55 6.63
N GLU A 75 -16.21 -18.57 6.97
CA GLU A 75 -17.45 -18.89 6.24
C GLU A 75 -18.50 -17.79 6.35
N GLN A 76 -18.66 -17.23 7.55
CA GLN A 76 -19.71 -16.25 7.83
C GLN A 76 -19.36 -14.84 7.32
N ASN A 77 -18.08 -14.46 7.33
CA ASN A 77 -17.66 -13.07 7.17
C ASN A 77 -16.72 -12.82 5.99
N LEU A 78 -15.93 -13.80 5.52
CA LEU A 78 -15.10 -13.63 4.31
C LEU A 78 -15.92 -13.85 3.03
N GLY A 79 -16.83 -14.82 3.05
CA GLY A 79 -17.72 -15.12 1.95
C GLY A 79 -18.78 -14.04 1.73
N PRO A 80 -19.54 -14.10 0.62
CA PRO A 80 -20.61 -13.15 0.36
C PRO A 80 -21.75 -13.29 1.38
N SER A 81 -22.34 -12.17 1.80
CA SER A 81 -23.59 -12.17 2.57
C SER A 81 -24.51 -11.03 2.13
N GLY A 82 -25.82 -11.23 2.22
CA GLY A 82 -26.82 -10.25 1.74
C GLY A 82 -26.66 -9.89 0.26
N GLY A 83 -26.25 -10.85 -0.58
CA GLY A 83 -26.02 -10.64 -2.02
C GLY A 83 -24.73 -9.88 -2.36
N ARG A 84 -23.80 -9.74 -1.39
CA ARG A 84 -22.62 -8.89 -1.53
C ARG A 84 -21.34 -9.59 -1.09
N ARG A 85 -20.31 -9.56 -1.93
CA ARG A 85 -18.94 -10.02 -1.60
C ARG A 85 -18.26 -9.00 -0.68
N HIS A 86 -17.51 -9.45 0.33
CA HIS A 86 -16.88 -8.56 1.31
C HIS A 86 -15.41 -8.35 1.02
N ARG A 87 -14.94 -7.10 1.15
CA ARG A 87 -13.54 -6.77 0.87
C ARG A 87 -12.62 -7.23 1.98
N THR A 88 -11.52 -7.89 1.62
CA THR A 88 -10.43 -8.25 2.53
C THR A 88 -9.11 -7.87 1.90
N LEU A 89 -8.13 -7.50 2.72
CA LEU A 89 -6.80 -7.15 2.26
C LEU A 89 -5.83 -8.29 2.52
N PHE A 90 -5.25 -8.83 1.44
CA PHE A 90 -4.18 -9.81 1.50
C PHE A 90 -2.82 -9.11 1.45
N LEU A 91 -1.95 -9.40 2.42
CA LEU A 91 -0.58 -8.91 2.50
C LEU A 91 0.38 -10.10 2.51
N LEU A 92 1.36 -10.11 1.60
CA LEU A 92 2.33 -11.18 1.42
C LEU A 92 3.71 -10.75 1.87
N PHE A 93 4.32 -11.53 2.75
CA PHE A 93 5.62 -11.25 3.33
C PHE A 93 6.63 -12.35 2.98
N ARG A 94 7.87 -11.94 2.77
CA ARG A 94 9.03 -12.80 2.56
C ARG A 94 10.08 -12.54 3.64
N GLY A 95 10.71 -13.59 4.13
CA GLY A 95 11.82 -13.46 5.03
C GLY A 95 12.19 -14.76 5.71
N GLU A 96 12.99 -14.65 6.76
CA GLU A 96 13.32 -15.78 7.63
C GLU A 96 12.26 -15.93 8.72
N ASN A 97 11.70 -17.14 8.83
CA ASN A 97 10.65 -17.49 9.79
C ASN A 97 9.44 -16.53 9.81
N PRO A 98 8.84 -16.20 8.64
CA PRO A 98 7.79 -15.19 8.54
C PRO A 98 6.53 -15.59 9.32
N CYS A 99 6.15 -16.87 9.36
CA CYS A 99 4.96 -17.32 10.09
C CYS A 99 5.03 -17.01 11.58
N ARG A 100 6.16 -17.33 12.22
CA ARG A 100 6.37 -17.05 13.64
C ARG A 100 6.35 -15.55 13.91
N LYS A 101 7.17 -14.78 13.17
CA LYS A 101 7.26 -13.32 13.32
C LYS A 101 5.91 -12.62 13.13
N LEU A 102 5.15 -12.99 12.09
CA LEU A 102 3.81 -12.44 11.86
C LEU A 102 2.81 -12.87 12.94
N SER A 103 2.83 -14.13 13.36
CA SER A 103 1.98 -14.63 14.44
C SER A 103 2.22 -13.89 15.75
N ASP A 104 3.47 -13.62 16.11
CA ASP A 104 3.84 -12.89 17.32
C ASP A 104 3.31 -11.44 17.30
N ILE A 105 3.43 -10.74 16.17
CA ILE A 105 2.90 -9.37 16.01
C ILE A 105 1.37 -9.36 15.96
N CYS A 106 0.76 -10.37 15.32
CA CYS A 106 -0.69 -10.50 15.26
C CYS A 106 -1.28 -10.82 16.63
N GLY A 107 -0.54 -11.55 17.49
CA GLY A 107 -0.95 -11.95 18.82
C GLY A 107 -1.74 -13.25 18.86
N ALA A 108 -1.98 -13.79 20.06
CA ALA A 108 -2.81 -14.99 20.23
C ALA A 108 -4.30 -14.69 20.00
N LEU A 109 -5.08 -15.72 19.68
CA LEU A 109 -6.55 -15.61 19.56
C LEU A 109 -7.27 -15.72 20.90
N TYR A 110 -6.69 -16.50 21.81
CA TYR A 110 -7.17 -16.65 23.17
C TYR A 110 -6.07 -16.17 24.10
N PRO A 111 -6.27 -15.03 24.73
CA PRO A 111 -5.67 -14.78 26.01
C PRO A 111 -6.46 -15.60 27.03
N ARG A 112 -5.97 -16.79 27.42
CA ARG A 112 -6.53 -17.46 28.60
C ARG A 112 -6.24 -16.53 29.78
N ASN A 113 -7.28 -15.91 30.33
CA ASN A 113 -7.23 -15.03 31.50
C ASN A 113 -6.68 -13.62 31.25
N LEU A 114 -7.29 -12.87 30.34
CA LEU A 114 -7.18 -11.41 30.45
C LEU A 114 -8.45 -10.84 31.09
N SER A 115 -8.33 -10.35 32.31
CA SER A 115 -9.27 -9.34 32.81
C SER A 115 -9.06 -8.04 32.02
N VAL A 116 -10.02 -7.12 32.02
CA VAL A 116 -9.90 -5.84 31.30
C VAL A 116 -8.60 -5.11 31.71
N GLU A 117 -8.19 -5.27 32.96
CA GLU A 117 -6.99 -4.68 33.56
C GLU A 117 -5.66 -5.27 33.04
N SER A 118 -5.70 -6.40 32.34
CA SER A 118 -4.51 -7.10 31.83
C SER A 118 -4.30 -6.99 30.32
N MET A 119 -5.24 -6.35 29.60
CA MET A 119 -5.07 -6.08 28.17
C MET A 119 -4.00 -5.00 27.94
N THR A 120 -2.95 -5.34 27.18
CA THR A 120 -1.77 -4.46 27.00
C THR A 120 -1.73 -3.72 25.66
N GLY A 121 -2.65 -4.01 24.74
CA GLY A 121 -2.71 -3.37 23.41
C GLY A 121 -1.46 -3.60 22.55
N GLU A 122 -0.64 -4.60 22.92
CA GLU A 122 0.67 -4.83 22.33
C GLU A 122 0.55 -5.38 20.90
N THR A 123 -0.32 -6.35 20.69
CA THR A 123 -0.48 -7.03 19.39
C THR A 123 -1.59 -6.40 18.56
N ILE A 124 -1.68 -6.81 17.29
CA ILE A 124 -2.79 -6.38 16.41
C ILE A 124 -4.14 -6.83 16.98
N ARG A 125 -4.21 -8.06 17.51
CA ARG A 125 -5.43 -8.59 18.12
C ARG A 125 -5.80 -7.87 19.40
N ASP A 126 -4.83 -7.56 20.27
CA ASP A 126 -5.13 -6.80 21.50
C ASP A 126 -5.72 -5.41 21.21
N THR A 127 -5.40 -4.82 20.05
CA THR A 127 -5.92 -3.51 19.66
C THR A 127 -7.26 -3.60 18.92
N TYR A 128 -7.42 -4.57 18.02
CA TYR A 128 -8.48 -4.53 17.01
C TYR A 128 -9.39 -5.75 16.96
N ALA A 129 -9.02 -6.84 17.64
CA ALA A 129 -9.85 -8.04 17.72
C ALA A 129 -10.82 -7.93 18.90
N ASP A 130 -11.95 -8.60 18.75
CA ASP A 130 -12.99 -8.68 19.77
C ASP A 130 -13.35 -10.16 19.95
N LEU A 131 -13.35 -10.63 21.19
CA LEU A 131 -13.80 -11.98 21.55
C LEU A 131 -14.68 -11.86 22.79
N ILE A 132 -15.99 -12.00 22.59
CA ILE A 132 -17.00 -11.82 23.63
C ILE A 132 -17.60 -13.19 23.93
N PHE A 133 -17.60 -13.54 25.22
CA PHE A 133 -18.22 -14.75 25.74
C PHE A 133 -19.63 -14.46 26.24
N ASP A 134 -20.44 -15.50 26.30
CA ASP A 134 -21.75 -15.44 26.95
C ASP A 134 -21.55 -15.18 28.45
N HIS A 135 -22.33 -14.27 29.02
CA HIS A 135 -22.22 -13.91 30.44
C HIS A 135 -22.69 -15.05 31.36
N GLU A 136 -23.63 -15.88 30.89
CA GLU A 136 -24.17 -17.00 31.66
C GLU A 136 -23.40 -18.29 31.39
N ASP A 137 -22.82 -18.45 30.19
CA ASP A 137 -21.98 -19.58 29.81
C ASP A 137 -20.62 -19.13 29.23
N PRO A 138 -19.57 -18.98 30.07
CA PRO A 138 -18.24 -18.56 29.63
C PRO A 138 -17.56 -19.52 28.62
N SER A 139 -18.13 -20.71 28.38
CA SER A 139 -17.63 -21.63 27.35
C SER A 139 -18.13 -21.28 25.94
N LYS A 140 -19.17 -20.45 25.85
CA LYS A 140 -19.84 -20.08 24.61
C LYS A 140 -19.39 -18.70 24.13
N VAL A 141 -18.93 -18.63 22.89
CA VAL A 141 -18.56 -17.37 22.22
C VAL A 141 -19.81 -16.75 21.58
N THR A 142 -20.13 -15.51 21.96
CA THR A 142 -21.27 -14.74 21.42
C THR A 142 -20.87 -13.87 20.24
N TYR A 143 -19.66 -13.32 20.26
CA TYR A 143 -19.11 -12.52 19.16
C TYR A 143 -17.62 -12.76 19.01
N PHE A 144 -17.16 -12.83 17.77
CA PHE A 144 -15.76 -13.04 17.45
C PHE A 144 -15.36 -12.28 16.18
N GLU A 145 -14.36 -11.43 16.32
CA GLU A 145 -13.68 -10.73 15.24
C GLU A 145 -12.15 -10.85 15.47
N PRO A 146 -11.41 -11.60 14.64
CA PRO A 146 -9.98 -11.83 14.86
C PRO A 146 -9.08 -10.68 14.41
N ALA A 147 -9.63 -9.65 13.77
CA ALA A 147 -8.99 -8.55 13.05
C ALA A 147 -8.14 -8.95 11.83
N VAL A 148 -7.34 -9.99 11.99
CA VAL A 148 -6.43 -10.55 10.99
C VAL A 148 -6.37 -12.08 11.09
N LEU A 149 -6.22 -12.73 9.94
CA LEU A 149 -5.97 -14.16 9.79
C LEU A 149 -4.54 -14.35 9.29
N THR A 150 -3.75 -15.16 9.99
CA THR A 150 -2.36 -15.48 9.64
C THR A 150 -2.08 -16.92 10.06
N PRO A 151 -1.31 -17.70 9.27
CA PRO A 151 -0.92 -19.06 9.65
C PRO A 151 0.14 -19.02 10.76
N ARG A 152 0.16 -20.05 11.61
CA ARG A 152 1.14 -20.16 12.71
C ARG A 152 2.39 -20.95 12.35
N THR A 153 2.27 -21.92 11.45
CA THR A 153 3.39 -22.76 11.00
C THR A 153 3.59 -22.62 9.50
N GLN A 154 4.81 -22.88 9.05
CA GLN A 154 5.14 -22.82 7.63
C GLN A 154 4.34 -23.83 6.80
N GLN A 155 4.13 -25.04 7.32
CA GLN A 155 3.32 -26.06 6.66
C GLN A 155 1.90 -25.55 6.32
N TRP A 156 1.22 -24.92 7.29
CA TRP A 156 -0.10 -24.34 7.08
C TRP A 156 -0.07 -23.12 6.16
N ALA A 157 0.98 -22.31 6.25
CA ALA A 157 1.18 -21.20 5.32
C ALA A 157 1.26 -21.72 3.88
N ASP A 158 2.08 -22.73 3.60
CA ASP A 158 2.26 -23.28 2.26
C ASP A 158 0.98 -23.92 1.73
N MET A 159 0.21 -24.60 2.58
CA MET A 159 -1.11 -25.14 2.21
C MET A 159 -2.10 -24.03 1.83
N ASN A 160 -2.17 -22.97 2.62
CA ASN A 160 -3.08 -21.85 2.35
C ASN A 160 -2.61 -21.06 1.12
N LEU A 161 -1.30 -20.87 0.95
CA LEU A 161 -0.70 -20.23 -0.22
C LEU A 161 -1.02 -20.97 -1.52
N ARG A 162 -1.21 -22.30 -1.51
CA ARG A 162 -1.70 -23.04 -2.70
C ARG A 162 -3.12 -22.62 -3.10
N ILE A 163 -4.01 -22.36 -2.12
CA ILE A 163 -5.35 -21.82 -2.39
C ILE A 163 -5.22 -20.43 -3.00
N PHE A 164 -4.45 -19.53 -2.37
CA PHE A 164 -4.24 -18.18 -2.89
C PHE A 164 -3.61 -18.18 -4.29
N ALA A 165 -2.63 -19.05 -4.57
CA ALA A 165 -2.01 -19.17 -5.89
C ALA A 165 -3.03 -19.52 -7.00
N LYS A 166 -4.06 -20.31 -6.67
CA LYS A 166 -5.15 -20.66 -7.58
C LYS A 166 -6.18 -19.53 -7.71
N ARG A 167 -6.51 -18.85 -6.61
CA ARG A 167 -7.63 -17.90 -6.53
C ARG A 167 -7.25 -16.46 -6.90
N LEU A 168 -6.12 -15.95 -6.42
CA LEU A 168 -5.73 -14.54 -6.63
C LEU A 168 -5.68 -14.09 -8.10
N PRO A 169 -5.20 -14.91 -9.06
CA PRO A 169 -5.20 -14.53 -10.48
C PRO A 169 -6.59 -14.41 -11.10
N LEU A 170 -7.63 -14.97 -10.47
CA LEU A 170 -9.01 -14.93 -10.93
C LEU A 170 -9.79 -13.74 -10.33
N GLU A 171 -9.23 -13.08 -9.32
CA GLU A 171 -9.84 -11.92 -8.67
C GLU A 171 -9.42 -10.63 -9.38
N PRO A 172 -10.36 -9.72 -9.71
CA PRO A 172 -10.01 -8.40 -10.21
C PRO A 172 -9.25 -7.62 -9.13
N ASN A 173 -8.19 -6.91 -9.51
CA ASN A 173 -7.42 -6.14 -8.53
C ASN A 173 -8.18 -4.90 -8.02
N ILE A 174 -9.13 -4.38 -8.82
CA ILE A 174 -10.10 -3.38 -8.37
C ILE A 174 -11.41 -4.08 -8.00
N VAL A 175 -11.71 -4.16 -6.71
CA VAL A 175 -12.92 -4.78 -6.21
C VAL A 175 -14.15 -3.91 -6.50
N GLN A 176 -15.10 -4.49 -7.24
CA GLN A 176 -16.41 -3.91 -7.52
C GLN A 176 -17.49 -4.67 -6.74
N ASN A 177 -17.74 -4.25 -5.51
CA ASN A 177 -18.68 -4.91 -4.60
C ASN A 177 -19.73 -3.95 -4.00
N MET A 178 -19.99 -2.83 -4.67
CA MET A 178 -20.95 -1.82 -4.26
C MET A 178 -21.85 -1.43 -5.41
N VAL A 179 -23.13 -1.27 -5.11
CA VAL A 179 -24.08 -0.55 -5.96
C VAL A 179 -24.37 0.76 -5.24
N TYR A 180 -24.01 1.88 -5.88
CA TYR A 180 -24.23 3.21 -5.32
C TYR A 180 -25.59 3.76 -5.78
N PRO A 181 -26.35 4.45 -4.93
CA PRO A 181 -27.60 5.10 -5.34
C PRO A 181 -27.40 6.15 -6.45
N HIS A 182 -26.23 6.79 -6.46
CA HIS A 182 -25.84 7.81 -7.43
C HIS A 182 -24.47 7.49 -8.04
N PRO A 183 -24.38 6.47 -8.92
CA PRO A 183 -23.10 6.00 -9.46
C PRO A 183 -22.32 7.10 -10.21
N GLN A 184 -23.00 8.06 -10.82
CA GLN A 184 -22.42 9.21 -11.51
C GLN A 184 -21.63 10.17 -10.60
N LYS A 185 -21.84 10.11 -9.28
CA LYS A 185 -21.10 10.92 -8.29
C LYS A 185 -19.85 10.21 -7.76
N ILE A 186 -19.67 8.93 -8.11
CA ILE A 186 -18.61 8.10 -7.57
C ILE A 186 -17.36 8.26 -8.41
N GLU A 187 -16.30 8.71 -7.76
CA GLU A 187 -15.00 8.88 -8.36
C GLU A 187 -14.05 7.79 -7.86
N ARG A 188 -13.07 7.45 -8.70
CA ARG A 188 -11.89 6.70 -8.30
C ARG A 188 -10.65 7.58 -8.46
N THR A 189 -9.77 7.55 -7.48
CA THR A 189 -8.48 8.24 -7.54
C THR A 189 -7.34 7.29 -7.22
N LEU A 190 -6.22 7.46 -7.91
CA LEU A 190 -4.98 6.76 -7.61
C LEU A 190 -4.23 7.49 -6.49
N VAL A 191 -3.63 6.73 -5.58
CA VAL A 191 -2.66 7.20 -4.60
C VAL A 191 -1.43 6.30 -4.68
N ILE A 192 -0.24 6.91 -4.65
CA ILE A 192 1.03 6.18 -4.56
C ILE A 192 1.73 6.56 -3.27
N ILE A 193 2.01 5.59 -2.41
CA ILE A 193 2.94 5.74 -1.30
C ILE A 193 4.35 5.54 -1.86
N LYS A 194 5.13 6.62 -1.88
CA LYS A 194 6.39 6.73 -2.62
C LYS A 194 7.53 5.89 -2.03
N PRO A 195 8.60 5.61 -2.82
CA PRO A 195 9.73 4.79 -2.43
C PRO A 195 10.45 5.12 -1.12
N ASP A 196 10.47 6.39 -0.71
CA ASP A 196 11.08 6.83 0.55
C ASP A 196 10.48 6.15 1.78
N ASN A 197 9.23 5.70 1.70
CA ASN A 197 8.53 5.02 2.79
C ASN A 197 8.91 3.53 2.95
N TRP A 198 9.67 2.97 2.00
CA TRP A 198 9.95 1.53 1.92
C TRP A 198 11.44 1.20 2.09
N LYS A 199 12.28 2.21 2.36
CA LYS A 199 13.73 2.06 2.52
C LYS A 199 14.14 1.36 3.83
N TYR A 200 13.35 1.54 4.88
CA TYR A 200 13.59 1.00 6.21
C TYR A 200 12.26 0.63 6.87
N ALA A 201 12.31 -0.28 7.85
CA ALA A 201 11.14 -0.63 8.66
C ALA A 201 10.55 0.63 9.30
N SER A 202 9.27 0.88 9.03
CA SER A 202 8.62 2.12 9.45
C SER A 202 7.11 1.96 9.55
N SER A 203 6.50 2.66 10.51
CA SER A 203 5.04 2.78 10.61
C SER A 203 4.47 3.75 9.57
N LYS A 204 5.31 4.58 8.93
CA LYS A 204 4.90 5.66 8.01
C LYS A 204 3.87 5.25 6.96
N PRO A 205 4.06 4.17 6.15
CA PRO A 205 3.05 3.76 5.17
C PRO A 205 1.67 3.52 5.80
N GLY A 206 1.62 2.85 6.95
CA GLY A 206 0.37 2.57 7.64
C GLY A 206 -0.27 3.81 8.22
N THR A 207 0.51 4.73 8.80
CA THR A 207 0.00 6.01 9.31
C THR A 207 -0.58 6.89 8.21
N ILE A 208 0.06 6.92 7.04
CA ILE A 208 -0.46 7.66 5.86
C ILE A 208 -1.83 7.09 5.43
N ILE A 209 -1.95 5.75 5.38
CA ILE A 209 -3.21 5.08 5.06
C ILE A 209 -4.28 5.39 6.12
N ASP A 210 -3.89 5.44 7.40
CA ASP A 210 -4.80 5.82 8.50
C ASP A 210 -5.32 7.26 8.34
N MET A 211 -4.47 8.21 7.96
CA MET A 211 -4.90 9.58 7.67
C MET A 211 -5.91 9.64 6.52
N PHE A 212 -5.64 8.93 5.41
CA PHE A 212 -6.61 8.86 4.29
C PHE A 212 -7.92 8.18 4.68
N SER A 213 -7.90 7.27 5.64
CA SER A 213 -9.08 6.54 6.09
C SER A 213 -10.17 7.45 6.69
N ARG A 214 -9.77 8.63 7.20
CA ARG A 214 -10.67 9.64 7.79
C ARG A 214 -11.58 10.33 6.76
N THR A 215 -11.31 10.14 5.47
CA THR A 215 -12.14 10.65 4.37
C THR A 215 -13.46 9.90 4.19
N GLY A 216 -13.58 8.71 4.79
CA GLY A 216 -14.69 7.77 4.56
C GLY A 216 -14.65 7.09 3.19
N LEU A 217 -13.57 7.29 2.42
CA LEU A 217 -13.39 6.63 1.12
C LEU A 217 -13.04 5.16 1.30
N ARG A 218 -13.36 4.38 0.27
CA ARG A 218 -13.17 2.94 0.24
C ARG A 218 -11.89 2.60 -0.51
N ILE A 219 -10.96 1.89 0.12
CA ILE A 219 -9.87 1.24 -0.63
C ILE A 219 -10.48 0.09 -1.44
N VAL A 220 -10.38 0.17 -2.77
CA VAL A 220 -10.94 -0.84 -3.69
C VAL A 220 -9.86 -1.62 -4.44
N GLY A 221 -8.65 -1.06 -4.55
CA GLY A 221 -7.51 -1.73 -5.17
C GLY A 221 -6.21 -1.36 -4.46
N ILE A 222 -5.27 -2.29 -4.45
CA ILE A 222 -3.93 -2.11 -3.89
C ILE A 222 -2.95 -3.02 -4.61
N LYS A 223 -1.72 -2.54 -4.83
CA LYS A 223 -0.66 -3.29 -5.49
C LYS A 223 0.69 -2.81 -5.00
N LEU A 224 1.61 -3.74 -4.78
CA LEU A 224 3.03 -3.44 -4.63
C LEU A 224 3.66 -3.40 -6.01
N HIS A 225 4.36 -2.31 -6.31
CA HIS A 225 4.85 -2.04 -7.65
C HIS A 225 6.30 -1.56 -7.63
N ARG A 226 7.04 -1.83 -8.70
CA ARG A 226 8.36 -1.28 -8.96
C ARG A 226 8.33 -0.68 -10.36
N MET A 227 8.10 0.63 -10.42
CA MET A 227 7.91 1.33 -11.70
C MET A 227 9.15 1.14 -12.58
N SER A 228 8.95 0.71 -13.82
CA SER A 228 10.04 0.76 -14.80
C SER A 228 10.40 2.20 -15.13
N VAL A 229 11.56 2.43 -15.75
CA VAL A 229 11.94 3.77 -16.22
C VAL A 229 10.92 4.28 -17.25
N SER A 230 10.46 3.41 -18.15
CA SER A 230 9.41 3.73 -19.11
C SER A 230 8.10 4.12 -18.44
N GLU A 231 7.61 3.33 -17.48
CA GLU A 231 6.37 3.64 -16.77
C GLU A 231 6.46 4.98 -16.02
N ALA A 232 7.60 5.25 -15.39
CA ALA A 232 7.82 6.52 -14.69
C ALA A 232 7.87 7.70 -15.66
N LEU A 233 8.51 7.56 -16.83
CA LEU A 233 8.52 8.59 -17.88
C LEU A 233 7.12 8.89 -18.38
N ASP A 234 6.31 7.87 -18.66
CA ASP A 234 4.92 8.05 -19.12
C ASP A 234 4.04 8.67 -18.02
N PHE A 235 4.24 8.25 -16.78
CA PHE A 235 3.46 8.71 -15.63
C PHE A 235 3.69 10.20 -15.34
N TYR A 236 4.96 10.61 -15.29
CA TYR A 236 5.35 11.97 -14.94
C TYR A 236 5.54 12.88 -16.16
N GLY A 237 5.45 12.36 -17.38
CA GLY A 237 5.59 13.12 -18.64
C GLY A 237 4.87 14.48 -18.66
N PRO A 238 3.59 14.58 -18.23
CA PRO A 238 2.87 15.86 -18.16
C PRO A 238 3.55 16.92 -17.27
N VAL A 239 4.36 16.51 -16.31
CA VAL A 239 5.08 17.38 -15.37
C VAL A 239 6.34 17.99 -16.01
N LYS A 240 6.92 17.37 -17.04
CA LYS A 240 8.18 17.82 -17.67
C LYS A 240 8.10 19.27 -18.15
N ASP A 241 7.08 19.60 -18.96
CA ASP A 241 6.92 20.95 -19.53
C ASP A 241 6.50 21.98 -18.48
N VAL A 242 5.81 21.53 -17.43
CA VAL A 242 5.45 22.40 -16.29
C VAL A 242 6.70 22.77 -15.50
N LEU A 243 7.59 21.80 -15.22
CA LEU A 243 8.86 22.05 -14.55
C LEU A 243 9.76 22.96 -15.39
N LYS A 244 9.88 22.70 -16.69
CA LYS A 244 10.67 23.56 -17.58
C LYS A 244 10.20 25.01 -17.55
N ARG A 245 8.89 25.26 -17.68
CA ARG A 245 8.32 26.61 -17.65
C ARG A 245 8.50 27.33 -16.30
N LYS A 246 8.46 26.60 -15.19
CA LYS A 246 8.56 27.19 -13.84
C LYS A 246 10.00 27.35 -13.36
N LEU A 247 10.82 26.32 -13.54
CA LEU A 247 12.17 26.26 -12.98
C LEU A 247 13.19 26.98 -13.86
N ALA A 248 13.08 26.90 -15.19
CA ALA A 248 14.10 27.50 -16.05
C ALA A 248 14.28 29.00 -15.81
N PRO A 249 13.23 29.84 -15.73
CA PRO A 249 13.39 31.27 -15.44
C PRO A 249 13.93 31.54 -14.03
N ALA A 250 13.43 30.81 -13.03
CA ALA A 250 13.85 30.98 -11.64
C ALA A 250 15.33 30.63 -11.43
N PHE A 251 15.80 29.53 -12.01
CA PHE A 251 17.19 29.10 -11.88
C PHE A 251 18.12 29.82 -12.86
N GLY A 252 17.61 30.29 -14.01
CA GLY A 252 18.34 31.21 -14.88
C GLY A 252 18.66 32.53 -14.17
N HIS A 253 17.67 33.10 -13.48
CA HIS A 253 17.86 34.30 -12.66
C HIS A 253 18.84 34.05 -11.50
N LYS A 254 18.68 32.94 -10.77
CA LYS A 254 19.57 32.59 -9.66
C LYS A 254 21.01 32.36 -10.11
N ALA A 255 21.21 31.75 -11.29
CA ALA A 255 22.53 31.58 -11.88
C ALA A 255 23.16 32.92 -12.27
N LYS A 256 22.37 33.85 -12.83
CA LYS A 256 22.81 35.23 -13.07
C LYS A 256 23.28 35.89 -11.78
N GLU A 257 22.47 35.90 -10.73
CA GLU A 257 22.82 36.50 -9.44
C GLU A 257 24.12 35.91 -8.86
N MET A 258 24.29 34.59 -8.98
CA MET A 258 25.52 33.91 -8.54
C MET A 258 26.75 34.36 -9.34
N LEU A 259 26.63 34.46 -10.67
CA LEU A 259 27.73 34.91 -11.54
C LEU A 259 28.08 36.39 -11.31
N GLU A 260 27.08 37.26 -11.19
CA GLU A 260 27.28 38.68 -10.89
C GLU A 260 27.95 38.88 -9.53
N SER A 261 27.52 38.10 -8.52
CA SER A 261 28.12 38.12 -7.18
C SER A 261 29.56 37.62 -7.18
N GLU A 262 29.87 36.55 -7.89
CA GLU A 262 31.20 35.94 -7.92
C GLU A 262 32.20 36.83 -8.68
N PHE A 263 31.83 37.27 -9.88
CA PHE A 263 32.72 38.01 -10.78
C PHE A 263 32.60 39.54 -10.66
N LYS A 264 31.73 40.04 -9.78
CA LYS A 264 31.56 41.48 -9.47
C LYS A 264 31.27 42.35 -10.69
N PHE A 265 30.37 41.90 -11.56
CA PHE A 265 29.88 42.66 -12.73
C PHE A 265 28.39 42.44 -12.94
N SER A 266 27.77 43.18 -13.87
CA SER A 266 26.36 43.04 -14.21
C SER A 266 26.16 42.41 -15.58
N LEU A 267 25.30 41.40 -15.65
CA LEU A 267 24.91 40.70 -16.85
C LEU A 267 23.71 41.38 -17.51
N SER A 268 23.77 41.50 -18.84
CA SER A 268 22.67 42.07 -19.63
C SER A 268 21.42 41.18 -19.58
N SER A 269 20.25 41.76 -19.85
CA SER A 269 19.00 40.99 -19.99
C SER A 269 19.06 39.96 -21.12
N ALA A 270 19.82 40.21 -22.17
CA ALA A 270 20.07 39.26 -23.25
C ALA A 270 20.87 38.04 -22.74
N THR A 271 21.86 38.26 -21.88
CA THR A 271 22.65 37.19 -21.27
C THR A 271 21.82 36.38 -20.27
N GLU A 272 20.98 37.04 -19.47
CA GLU A 272 20.04 36.35 -18.56
C GLU A 272 19.09 35.42 -19.30
N LYS A 273 18.57 35.88 -20.45
CA LYS A 273 17.75 35.04 -21.33
C LYS A 273 18.54 33.84 -21.87
N ALA A 274 19.78 34.05 -22.31
CA ALA A 274 20.64 32.96 -22.77
C ALA A 274 20.95 31.93 -21.66
N ILE A 275 21.22 32.37 -20.43
CA ILE A 275 21.45 31.49 -19.27
C ILE A 275 20.16 30.70 -18.95
N THR A 276 19.00 31.36 -19.01
CA THR A 276 17.69 30.72 -18.80
C THR A 276 17.42 29.64 -19.85
N GLU A 277 17.67 29.94 -21.12
CA GLU A 277 17.44 29.02 -22.25
C GLU A 277 18.43 27.86 -22.29
N SER A 278 19.64 28.03 -21.73
CA SER A 278 20.65 26.98 -21.57
C SER A 278 20.58 26.32 -20.18
N PHE A 279 21.33 26.84 -19.20
CA PHE A 279 21.43 26.29 -17.84
C PHE A 279 20.06 26.08 -17.18
N GLY A 280 19.14 27.05 -17.29
CA GLY A 280 17.81 26.92 -16.67
C GLY A 280 17.01 25.74 -17.22
N CYS A 281 17.03 25.56 -18.55
CA CYS A 281 16.40 24.43 -19.22
C CYS A 281 17.06 23.09 -18.87
N GLU A 282 18.40 23.02 -18.89
CA GLU A 282 19.15 21.80 -18.53
C GLU A 282 18.90 21.40 -17.07
N TYR A 283 18.89 22.38 -16.16
CA TYR A 283 18.58 22.14 -14.76
C TYR A 283 17.14 21.62 -14.58
N ALA A 284 16.18 22.18 -15.32
CA ALA A 284 14.80 21.69 -15.25
C ALA A 284 14.65 20.25 -15.78
N GLU A 285 15.39 19.87 -16.83
CA GLU A 285 15.45 18.48 -17.30
C GLU A 285 16.13 17.56 -16.29
N ASP A 286 17.22 17.99 -15.67
CA ASP A 286 17.89 17.26 -14.58
C ASP A 286 16.93 17.01 -13.41
N GLN A 287 16.16 18.02 -13.00
CA GLN A 287 15.14 17.87 -11.95
C GLN A 287 14.03 16.89 -12.34
N PHE A 288 13.62 16.87 -13.61
CA PHE A 288 12.67 15.87 -14.09
C PHE A 288 13.26 14.46 -14.04
N GLU A 289 14.51 14.27 -14.47
CA GLU A 289 15.20 12.98 -14.38
C GLU A 289 15.34 12.48 -12.93
N GLN A 290 15.57 13.37 -11.97
CA GLN A 290 15.61 13.01 -10.55
C GLN A 290 14.26 12.48 -10.03
N ILE A 291 13.13 12.97 -10.56
CA ILE A 291 11.81 12.41 -10.23
C ILE A 291 11.69 10.98 -10.76
N ILE A 292 12.16 10.75 -11.98
CA ILE A 292 12.13 9.42 -12.59
C ILE A 292 13.03 8.46 -11.79
N GLU A 293 14.27 8.87 -11.53
CA GLU A 293 15.23 8.13 -10.71
C GLU A 293 14.66 7.82 -9.32
N PHE A 294 13.98 8.78 -8.69
CA PHE A 294 13.38 8.56 -7.38
C PHE A 294 12.27 7.50 -7.40
N MET A 295 11.51 7.40 -8.50
CA MET A 295 10.37 6.50 -8.62
C MET A 295 10.70 5.12 -9.21
N SER A 296 11.70 5.04 -10.10
CA SER A 296 12.18 3.80 -10.72
C SER A 296 13.44 3.24 -10.05
N GLY A 297 14.19 4.09 -9.36
CA GLY A 297 15.50 3.78 -8.79
C GLY A 297 16.66 3.81 -9.80
N VAL A 298 16.39 4.19 -11.05
CA VAL A 298 17.39 4.29 -12.12
C VAL A 298 17.17 5.58 -12.90
N ARG A 299 18.26 6.33 -13.10
CA ARG A 299 18.21 7.58 -13.85
C ARG A 299 18.01 7.33 -15.35
N PRO A 300 17.09 8.02 -16.05
CA PRO A 300 16.78 7.74 -17.45
C PRO A 300 17.99 7.71 -18.38
N LYS A 301 18.89 8.70 -18.27
CA LYS A 301 20.12 8.79 -19.09
C LYS A 301 21.11 7.65 -18.85
N GLN A 302 21.00 6.95 -17.73
CA GLN A 302 21.88 5.85 -17.34
C GLN A 302 21.23 4.47 -17.56
N CYS A 303 19.96 4.43 -17.97
CA CYS A 303 19.23 3.19 -18.20
C CYS A 303 19.49 2.70 -19.64
N PRO A 304 20.02 1.46 -19.82
CA PRO A 304 20.10 0.84 -21.14
C PRO A 304 18.71 0.73 -21.79
N LEU A 305 18.64 0.87 -23.12
CA LEU A 305 17.36 0.86 -23.83
C LEU A 305 16.62 -0.47 -23.67
N GLU A 306 17.35 -1.57 -23.61
CA GLU A 306 16.86 -2.93 -23.36
C GLU A 306 16.27 -3.12 -21.94
N GLU A 307 16.63 -2.26 -20.99
CA GLU A 307 16.19 -2.33 -19.59
C GLU A 307 15.01 -1.37 -19.28
N LEU A 308 14.62 -0.49 -20.21
CA LEU A 308 13.62 0.56 -19.98
C LEU A 308 12.28 0.05 -19.43
N HIS A 309 11.86 -1.15 -19.85
CA HIS A 309 10.60 -1.77 -19.46
C HIS A 309 10.74 -2.77 -18.32
N GLN A 310 11.97 -3.04 -17.86
CA GLN A 310 12.19 -3.92 -16.72
C GLN A 310 11.69 -3.27 -15.42
N PRO A 311 11.21 -4.08 -14.45
CA PRO A 311 10.81 -3.54 -13.16
C PRO A 311 11.93 -2.72 -12.52
N GLY A 312 11.58 -1.56 -11.96
CA GLY A 312 12.54 -0.71 -11.27
C GLY A 312 13.18 -1.37 -10.05
N THR A 313 14.17 -0.71 -9.47
CA THR A 313 14.90 -1.22 -8.30
C THR A 313 14.23 -0.84 -6.98
N VAL A 314 13.41 0.21 -6.97
CA VAL A 314 12.70 0.70 -5.79
C VAL A 314 11.22 0.31 -5.79
N LYS A 315 10.67 0.17 -4.60
CA LYS A 315 9.29 -0.28 -4.35
C LYS A 315 8.40 0.89 -3.99
N CYS A 316 7.19 0.91 -4.53
CA CYS A 316 6.10 1.77 -4.11
C CYS A 316 4.83 0.95 -3.87
N MET A 317 3.85 1.56 -3.22
CA MET A 317 2.51 0.97 -3.06
C MET A 317 1.49 1.84 -3.78
N ILE A 318 0.73 1.22 -4.65
CA ILE A 318 -0.32 1.84 -5.42
C ILE A 318 -1.64 1.47 -4.78
N MET A 319 -2.51 2.44 -4.59
CA MET A 319 -3.83 2.28 -3.98
C MET A 319 -4.89 3.00 -4.81
N VAL A 320 -6.08 2.42 -4.90
CA VAL A 320 -7.25 3.03 -5.52
C VAL A 320 -8.30 3.28 -4.45
N TYR A 321 -8.67 4.55 -4.29
CA TYR A 321 -9.74 4.98 -3.39
C TYR A 321 -11.00 5.29 -4.20
N GLU A 322 -12.16 4.87 -3.70
CA GLU A 322 -13.47 5.03 -4.34
C GLU A 322 -14.46 5.71 -3.39
N GLY A 323 -15.24 6.65 -3.93
CA GLY A 323 -16.36 7.28 -3.23
C GLY A 323 -16.72 8.65 -3.82
N GLU A 324 -17.71 9.32 -3.23
CA GLU A 324 -18.06 10.68 -3.63
C GLU A 324 -16.97 11.69 -3.30
N ASN A 325 -16.61 12.51 -4.29
CA ASN A 325 -15.54 13.52 -4.22
C ASN A 325 -14.18 12.92 -3.82
N ALA A 326 -13.85 11.72 -4.29
CA ALA A 326 -12.64 10.99 -3.90
C ALA A 326 -11.36 11.78 -4.21
N LEU A 327 -11.29 12.41 -5.38
CA LEU A 327 -10.14 13.21 -5.80
C LEU A 327 -9.89 14.36 -4.81
N LYS A 328 -10.93 15.16 -4.55
CA LYS A 328 -10.85 16.30 -3.66
C LYS A 328 -10.47 15.88 -2.24
N LYS A 329 -11.18 14.90 -1.67
CA LYS A 329 -10.96 14.43 -0.29
C LYS A 329 -9.54 13.92 -0.06
N ILE A 330 -9.00 13.13 -1.00
CA ILE A 330 -7.61 12.65 -0.90
C ILE A 330 -6.63 13.81 -0.96
N ARG A 331 -6.83 14.77 -1.87
CA ARG A 331 -5.94 15.93 -2.01
C ARG A 331 -5.99 16.86 -0.79
N ASP A 332 -7.15 17.04 -0.19
CA ASP A 332 -7.33 17.82 1.04
C ASP A 332 -6.51 17.20 2.19
N VAL A 333 -6.54 15.86 2.35
CA VAL A 333 -5.73 15.15 3.36
C VAL A 333 -4.24 15.14 3.00
N LEU A 334 -3.90 15.05 1.72
CA LEU A 334 -2.52 15.02 1.26
C LEU A 334 -1.80 16.36 1.49
N GLY A 335 -2.49 17.48 1.29
CA GLY A 335 -1.93 18.83 1.38
C GLY A 335 -1.19 19.28 0.09
N PRO A 336 -0.78 20.55 0.02
CA PRO A 336 -0.08 21.11 -1.14
C PRO A 336 1.26 20.41 -1.39
N THR A 337 1.78 20.52 -2.62
CA THR A 337 2.97 19.77 -3.08
C THR A 337 4.23 20.03 -2.25
N ASP A 338 4.38 21.26 -1.74
CA ASP A 338 5.47 21.66 -0.85
C ASP A 338 5.08 21.41 0.63
N PRO A 339 5.73 20.45 1.32
CA PRO A 339 5.54 20.21 2.75
C PRO A 339 5.69 21.45 3.65
N LEU A 340 6.55 22.40 3.26
CA LEU A 340 6.82 23.61 4.05
C LEU A 340 5.62 24.58 4.05
N GLN A 341 4.79 24.52 3.01
CA GLN A 341 3.57 25.31 2.85
C GLN A 341 2.30 24.54 3.25
N ALA A 342 2.43 23.26 3.61
CA ALA A 342 1.30 22.41 3.94
C ALA A 342 0.74 22.70 5.35
N PRO A 343 -0.58 22.79 5.53
CA PRO A 343 -1.20 22.94 6.85
C PRO A 343 -0.86 21.76 7.77
N GLY A 344 -0.83 22.02 9.08
CA GLY A 344 -0.73 20.97 10.09
C GLY A 344 -1.86 19.94 9.94
N GLY A 345 -1.55 18.66 10.15
CA GLY A 345 -2.51 17.56 9.98
C GLY A 345 -2.66 17.02 8.56
N THR A 346 -1.87 17.52 7.59
CA THR A 346 -1.80 16.94 6.23
C THR A 346 -0.64 15.97 6.11
N VAL A 347 -0.78 14.95 5.25
CA VAL A 347 0.24 13.90 5.05
C VAL A 347 1.59 14.50 4.68
N ARG A 348 1.61 15.47 3.75
CA ARG A 348 2.86 16.10 3.30
C ARG A 348 3.52 16.93 4.40
N ARG A 349 2.75 17.61 5.25
CA ARG A 349 3.30 18.36 6.37
C ARG A 349 3.93 17.43 7.41
N GLU A 350 3.29 16.30 7.70
CA GLU A 350 3.74 15.38 8.75
C GLU A 350 4.93 14.51 8.33
N PHE A 351 4.99 14.10 7.05
CA PHE A 351 5.96 13.10 6.60
C PHE A 351 6.87 13.54 5.46
N GLY A 352 6.54 14.63 4.75
CA GLY A 352 7.32 15.12 3.63
C GLY A 352 8.52 15.94 4.09
N SER A 353 9.66 15.79 3.41
CA SER A 353 10.86 16.59 3.70
C SER A 353 11.06 17.75 2.73
N ASN A 354 10.69 17.57 1.46
CA ASN A 354 10.73 18.61 0.43
C ASN A 354 9.77 18.28 -0.72
N ILE A 355 9.75 19.12 -1.77
CA ILE A 355 8.87 18.97 -2.93
C ILE A 355 9.03 17.61 -3.64
N MET A 356 10.25 17.07 -3.70
CA MET A 356 10.56 15.80 -4.36
C MET A 356 10.18 14.59 -3.48
N VAL A 357 10.58 14.65 -2.21
CA VAL A 357 10.32 13.64 -1.18
C VAL A 357 9.13 14.07 -0.32
N ASN A 358 7.97 14.16 -0.96
CA ASN A 358 6.70 14.53 -0.32
C ASN A 358 5.82 13.32 0.01
N THR A 359 6.43 12.14 0.13
CA THR A 359 5.86 10.91 0.72
C THR A 359 4.75 10.21 -0.08
N ALA A 360 3.85 10.95 -0.73
CA ALA A 360 2.77 10.40 -1.51
C ALA A 360 2.40 11.24 -2.75
N HIS A 361 1.94 10.54 -3.78
CA HIS A 361 1.29 11.11 -4.96
C HIS A 361 -0.21 10.81 -4.92
N ALA A 362 -1.02 11.71 -5.47
CA ALA A 362 -2.43 11.47 -5.73
C ALA A 362 -2.84 12.17 -7.03
N SER A 363 -3.72 11.53 -7.80
CA SER A 363 -4.24 12.09 -9.06
C SER A 363 -4.92 13.45 -8.84
N ASP A 364 -4.87 14.30 -9.87
CA ASP A 364 -5.42 15.66 -9.83
C ASP A 364 -6.77 15.83 -10.54
N SER A 365 -7.16 14.84 -11.34
CA SER A 365 -8.37 14.82 -12.17
C SER A 365 -8.79 13.37 -12.45
N VAL A 366 -10.02 13.18 -12.94
CA VAL A 366 -10.54 11.86 -13.31
C VAL A 366 -9.74 11.30 -14.49
N GLU A 367 -9.42 12.15 -15.46
CA GLU A 367 -8.66 11.82 -16.66
C GLU A 367 -7.22 11.41 -16.29
N SER A 368 -6.57 12.15 -15.38
CA SER A 368 -5.27 11.74 -14.84
C SER A 368 -5.37 10.43 -14.09
N ALA A 369 -6.38 10.23 -13.24
CA ALA A 369 -6.53 8.98 -12.50
C ALA A 369 -6.65 7.77 -13.45
N GLN A 370 -7.46 7.89 -14.52
CA GLN A 370 -7.59 6.84 -15.54
C GLN A 370 -6.28 6.56 -16.26
N ARG A 371 -5.58 7.60 -16.72
CA ARG A 371 -4.28 7.48 -17.38
C ARG A 371 -3.25 6.82 -16.47
N GLU A 372 -3.11 7.33 -15.25
CA GLU A 372 -2.17 6.88 -14.24
C GLU A 372 -2.42 5.41 -13.85
N MET A 373 -3.69 5.01 -13.66
CA MET A 373 -4.09 3.61 -13.42
C MET A 373 -3.72 2.68 -14.57
N GLY A 374 -3.86 3.14 -15.82
CA GLY A 374 -3.45 2.41 -17.02
C GLY A 374 -1.94 2.18 -17.09
N ILE A 375 -1.15 3.24 -16.85
CA ILE A 375 0.32 3.20 -16.89
C ILE A 375 0.88 2.19 -15.88
N VAL A 376 0.35 2.19 -14.65
CA VAL A 376 0.80 1.26 -13.60
C VAL A 376 0.15 -0.12 -13.67
N ARG A 377 -0.69 -0.35 -14.69
CA ARG A 377 -1.43 -1.59 -14.95
C ARG A 377 -2.10 -2.10 -13.68
N ILE A 378 -2.92 -1.23 -13.07
CA ILE A 378 -3.52 -1.52 -11.76
C ILE A 378 -4.42 -2.75 -11.77
N GLU A 379 -4.95 -3.16 -12.92
CA GLU A 379 -5.76 -4.38 -13.04
C GLU A 379 -4.94 -5.67 -12.88
N GLU A 380 -3.62 -5.61 -13.07
CA GLU A 380 -2.70 -6.74 -12.88
C GLU A 380 -2.09 -6.73 -11.47
N ASN A 381 -2.09 -7.88 -10.78
CA ASN A 381 -1.46 -8.02 -9.46
C ASN A 381 -0.41 -9.15 -9.44
N PRO A 382 0.84 -8.89 -8.96
CA PRO A 382 1.91 -9.89 -8.97
C PRO A 382 1.78 -10.94 -7.86
N CYS A 383 0.90 -10.77 -6.86
CA CYS A 383 0.80 -11.68 -5.71
C CYS A 383 0.67 -13.15 -6.11
N GLY A 384 -0.25 -13.47 -7.03
CA GLY A 384 -0.43 -14.85 -7.49
C GLY A 384 0.82 -15.45 -8.14
N ALA A 385 1.54 -14.66 -8.96
CA ALA A 385 2.76 -15.10 -9.61
C ALA A 385 3.91 -15.33 -8.62
N ILE A 386 4.07 -14.43 -7.64
CA ILE A 386 5.07 -14.55 -6.56
C ILE A 386 4.85 -15.84 -5.77
N ILE A 387 3.59 -16.13 -5.41
CA ILE A 387 3.27 -17.34 -4.64
C ILE A 387 3.52 -18.60 -5.47
N LYS A 388 3.11 -18.63 -6.74
CA LYS A 388 3.36 -19.77 -7.64
C LYS A 388 4.85 -20.06 -7.79
N SER A 389 5.66 -19.02 -7.99
CA SER A 389 7.11 -19.14 -8.10
C SER A 389 7.71 -19.75 -6.82
N TYR A 390 7.31 -19.24 -5.65
CA TYR A 390 7.74 -19.81 -4.37
C TYR A 390 7.35 -21.28 -4.20
N LEU A 391 6.08 -21.63 -4.44
CA LEU A 391 5.60 -23.01 -4.30
C LEU A 391 6.29 -23.99 -5.26
N SER A 392 6.69 -23.53 -6.45
CA SER A 392 7.46 -24.37 -7.39
C SER A 392 8.87 -24.69 -6.90
N MET A 393 9.47 -23.80 -6.11
CA MET A 393 10.78 -24.03 -5.50
C MET A 393 10.73 -25.03 -4.34
N LEU A 394 9.58 -25.16 -3.66
CA LEU A 394 9.39 -26.16 -2.58
C LEU A 394 9.15 -27.58 -3.10
N GLY A 395 8.74 -27.71 -4.37
CA GLY A 395 8.44 -29.00 -5.01
C GLY A 395 9.62 -29.64 -5.73
N ASN A 396 10.72 -28.91 -5.86
CA ASN A 396 12.04 -29.40 -6.28
C ASN A 396 12.89 -29.68 -5.03
#